data_AF-A0A5B6WYX0-F1
#
_entry.id   AF-A0A5B6WYX0-F1
#
_cell.length_a   1.000
_cell.length_b   1.000
_cell.length_c   1.000
_cell.angle_alpha   90.00
_cell.angle_beta   90.00
_cell.angle_gamma   90.00
#
_symmetry.space_group_name_H-M   'P 1'
#
loop_
_entity.id
_entity.type
_entity.pdbx_description
1 polymer ?
#
loop_
_entity_poly.entity_id
_entity_poly.type
_entity_poly.pdbx_seq_one_letter_code
_entity_poly.pdbx_strand_id
1 'polypeptide(L)'
;MTEEIKLSVVVSLFTWIQRSRQSAKKRSKFRKFLDTFCKPSDYFSAMRLILPSLDRERGTYGLKESVLAICLIDALGMSRDSADALRLINWRKGGANTGANAGNFALVAAEVLQRRQGTVSGGLTIKELNELLNRLASAESRAEKTAILATLINKTNAQEMKWVIMIILKDLKLGISEKSIFQEFHPDAEDLFNVTCDLKLVCEKLRDRTQRHKRQDIEVGKAVRPQLALRVRDPAAAWKKVRCCILHGKEVVVECKFDGDRIQIHKNGTDIHYYSR
;
A
#
# COMPACT_ATOMS: atom_id res chain seq x y z
N MET A 1 27.94 5.31 -11.47
CA MET A 1 26.60 5.04 -12.04
C MET A 1 25.92 4.05 -11.14
N THR A 2 24.89 4.44 -10.40
CA THR A 2 24.13 3.53 -9.55
C THR A 2 23.07 2.85 -10.41
N GLU A 3 23.15 1.53 -10.58
CA GLU A 3 22.12 0.78 -11.30
C GLU A 3 20.75 1.05 -10.67
N GLU A 4 19.83 1.59 -11.47
CA GLU A 4 18.47 1.85 -11.01
C GLU A 4 17.74 0.51 -10.79
N ILE A 5 17.02 0.38 -9.68
CA ILE A 5 16.31 -0.85 -9.33
C ILE A 5 15.17 -1.08 -10.34
N LYS A 6 15.21 -2.21 -11.05
CA LYS A 6 14.15 -2.60 -12.00
C LYS A 6 12.87 -3.02 -11.28
N LEU A 7 11.71 -2.70 -11.86
CA LEU A 7 10.40 -3.12 -11.35
C LEU A 7 10.30 -4.64 -11.22
N SER A 8 10.90 -5.39 -12.15
CA SER A 8 10.93 -6.85 -12.13
C SER A 8 11.49 -7.43 -10.83
N VAL A 9 12.42 -6.74 -10.17
CA VAL A 9 12.98 -7.13 -8.87
C VAL A 9 11.92 -7.02 -7.77
N VAL A 10 11.18 -5.90 -7.73
CA VAL A 10 10.08 -5.68 -6.77
C VAL A 10 8.94 -6.67 -7.01
N VAL A 11 8.61 -6.91 -8.27
CA VAL A 11 7.58 -7.88 -8.67
C VAL A 11 7.98 -9.30 -8.26
N SER A 12 9.26 -9.63 -8.35
CA SER A 12 9.81 -10.91 -7.86
C SER A 12 9.68 -11.02 -6.34
N LEU A 13 9.97 -9.94 -5.60
CA LEU A 13 9.75 -9.86 -4.16
C LEU A 13 8.28 -10.11 -3.81
N PHE A 14 7.36 -9.36 -4.42
CA PHE A 14 5.92 -9.47 -4.15
C PHE A 14 5.38 -10.86 -4.45
N THR A 15 5.74 -11.41 -5.61
CA THR A 15 5.32 -12.76 -6.02
C THR A 15 5.81 -13.81 -5.03
N TRP A 16 7.05 -13.69 -4.56
CA TRP A 16 7.62 -14.62 -3.59
C TRP A 16 6.95 -14.51 -2.22
N ILE A 17 6.75 -13.29 -1.71
CA ILE A 17 6.08 -13.03 -0.43
C ILE A 17 4.64 -13.57 -0.46
N GLN A 18 3.90 -13.32 -1.54
CA GLN A 18 2.51 -13.77 -1.67
C GLN A 18 2.40 -15.31 -1.70
N ARG A 19 3.36 -16.02 -2.32
CA ARG A 19 3.38 -17.49 -2.37
C ARG A 19 3.81 -18.15 -1.05
N SER A 20 4.61 -17.46 -0.24
CA SER A 20 5.08 -18.01 1.03
C SER A 20 3.95 -18.07 2.07
N ARG A 21 3.82 -19.20 2.77
CA ARG A 21 2.87 -19.35 3.90
C ARG A 21 3.46 -18.92 5.24
N GLN A 22 4.78 -18.96 5.40
CA GLN A 22 5.46 -18.71 6.67
C GLN A 22 5.83 -17.23 6.81
N SER A 23 5.39 -16.59 7.88
CA SER A 23 5.64 -15.16 8.15
C SER A 23 7.14 -14.83 8.26
N ALA A 24 7.93 -15.66 8.94
CA ALA A 24 9.38 -15.50 9.07
C ALA A 24 10.08 -15.49 7.71
N LYS A 25 9.68 -16.37 6.80
CA LYS A 25 10.21 -16.43 5.43
C LYS A 25 9.88 -15.15 4.65
N LYS A 26 8.65 -14.63 4.75
CA LYS A 26 8.25 -13.37 4.11
C LYS A 26 9.12 -12.20 4.60
N ARG A 27 9.29 -12.09 5.91
CA ARG A 27 10.14 -11.08 6.57
C ARG A 27 11.59 -11.15 6.09
N SER A 28 12.18 -12.34 6.11
CA SER A 28 13.55 -12.57 5.63
C SER A 28 13.73 -12.18 4.15
N LYS A 29 12.74 -12.47 3.29
CA LYS A 29 12.82 -12.08 1.88
C LYS A 29 12.75 -10.57 1.66
N PHE A 30 11.90 -9.88 2.42
CA PHE A 30 11.85 -8.41 2.42
C PHE A 30 13.17 -7.80 2.89
N ARG A 31 13.74 -8.31 3.99
CA ARG A 31 15.07 -7.92 4.48
C ARG A 31 16.14 -8.10 3.40
N LYS A 32 16.21 -9.29 2.79
CA LYS A 32 17.16 -9.56 1.71
C LYS A 32 16.99 -8.59 0.53
N PHE A 33 15.77 -8.21 0.19
CA PHE A 33 15.53 -7.23 -0.87
C PHE A 33 16.14 -5.86 -0.52
N LEU A 34 15.90 -5.36 0.69
CA LEU A 34 16.48 -4.08 1.13
C LEU A 34 18.00 -4.13 1.08
N ASP A 35 18.62 -5.16 1.68
CA ASP A 35 20.07 -5.23 1.82
C ASP A 35 20.78 -5.45 0.47
N THR A 36 20.12 -6.12 -0.49
CA THR A 36 20.74 -6.46 -1.79
C THR A 36 20.53 -5.36 -2.84
N PHE A 37 19.35 -4.73 -2.86
CA PHE A 37 18.95 -3.87 -3.98
C PHE A 37 18.76 -2.41 -3.61
N CYS A 38 18.49 -2.08 -2.34
CA CYS A 38 18.16 -0.72 -1.94
C CYS A 38 19.33 -0.03 -1.24
N LYS A 39 19.68 1.17 -1.70
CA LYS A 39 20.52 2.08 -0.94
C LYS A 39 19.66 2.91 0.01
N PRO A 40 20.25 3.55 1.04
CA PRO A 40 19.49 4.43 1.91
C PRO A 40 18.71 5.54 1.21
N SER A 41 19.20 6.03 0.06
CA SER A 41 18.49 6.99 -0.80
C SER A 41 17.24 6.42 -1.48
N ASP A 42 17.16 5.10 -1.63
CA ASP A 42 16.11 4.42 -2.39
C ASP A 42 14.99 3.89 -1.49
N TYR A 43 15.20 3.92 -0.16
CA TYR A 43 14.26 3.34 0.81
C TYR A 43 12.85 3.89 0.66
N PHE A 44 12.69 5.20 0.56
CA PHE A 44 11.37 5.78 0.38
C PHE A 44 10.74 5.37 -0.97
N SER A 45 11.51 5.44 -2.05
CA SER A 45 11.07 5.06 -3.41
C SER A 45 10.58 3.63 -3.50
N ALA A 46 11.21 2.69 -2.78
CA ALA A 46 10.77 1.31 -2.69
C ALA A 46 9.62 1.14 -1.68
N MET A 47 9.75 1.69 -0.48
CA MET A 47 8.78 1.53 0.62
C MET A 47 7.40 2.05 0.26
N ARG A 48 7.28 3.16 -0.48
CA ARG A 48 5.98 3.67 -0.92
C ARG A 48 5.25 2.74 -1.91
N LEU A 49 5.98 1.88 -2.63
CA LEU A 49 5.39 0.85 -3.49
C LEU A 49 5.00 -0.40 -2.69
N ILE A 50 5.69 -0.69 -1.59
CA ILE A 50 5.45 -1.85 -0.72
C ILE A 50 4.33 -1.57 0.29
N LEU A 51 4.21 -0.31 0.73
CA LEU A 51 3.19 0.19 1.65
C LEU A 51 2.39 1.34 1.01
N PRO A 52 1.70 1.11 -0.13
CA PRO A 52 1.03 2.18 -0.88
C PRO A 52 -0.12 2.84 -0.12
N SER A 53 -0.72 2.16 0.86
CA SER A 53 -1.72 2.70 1.78
C SER A 53 -1.16 3.78 2.72
N LEU A 54 0.14 3.73 3.00
CA LEU A 54 0.84 4.67 3.91
C LEU A 54 1.51 5.83 3.17
N ASP A 55 1.48 5.84 1.83
CA ASP A 55 1.97 6.96 1.03
C ASP A 55 0.99 8.13 1.11
N ARG A 56 1.43 9.19 1.80
CA ARG A 56 0.72 10.47 1.97
C ARG A 56 1.20 11.56 1.02
N GLU A 57 2.40 11.44 0.43
CA GLU A 57 2.88 12.41 -0.56
C GLU A 57 2.09 12.31 -1.85
N ARG A 58 1.71 11.08 -2.23
CA ARG A 58 0.86 10.88 -3.40
C ARG A 58 -0.61 10.94 -3.01
N GLY A 59 -1.31 11.92 -3.60
CA GLY A 59 -2.75 12.03 -3.51
C GLY A 59 -3.50 10.80 -4.01
N THR A 60 -4.82 10.86 -3.99
CA THR A 60 -5.64 9.77 -4.52
C THR A 60 -5.52 9.72 -6.04
N TYR A 61 -5.39 8.53 -6.63
CA TYR A 61 -5.42 8.38 -8.08
C TYR A 61 -6.81 8.63 -8.68
N GLY A 62 -7.88 8.62 -7.86
CA GLY A 62 -9.26 8.62 -8.36
C GLY A 62 -9.62 7.38 -9.21
N LEU A 63 -8.89 6.27 -9.04
CA LEU A 63 -9.04 5.04 -9.82
C LEU A 63 -9.46 3.88 -8.92
N LYS A 64 -10.77 3.75 -8.68
CA LYS A 64 -11.36 2.50 -8.17
C LYS A 64 -11.58 1.51 -9.31
N GLU A 65 -11.87 0.26 -8.97
CA GLU A 65 -11.91 -0.87 -9.92
C GLU A 65 -12.80 -0.58 -11.14
N SER A 66 -13.98 0.01 -10.96
CA SER A 66 -14.88 0.33 -12.08
C SER A 66 -14.29 1.36 -13.05
N VAL A 67 -13.67 2.43 -12.52
CA VAL A 67 -13.04 3.48 -13.36
C VAL A 67 -11.76 2.95 -14.00
N LEU A 68 -10.98 2.18 -13.24
CA LEU A 68 -9.76 1.55 -13.72
C LEU A 68 -10.05 0.52 -14.83
N ALA A 69 -11.14 -0.25 -14.72
CA ALA A 69 -11.60 -1.14 -15.79
C ALA A 69 -11.83 -0.40 -17.11
N ILE A 70 -12.56 0.72 -17.06
CA ILE A 70 -12.83 1.56 -18.24
C ILE A 70 -11.52 2.10 -18.83
N CYS A 71 -10.63 2.64 -17.98
CA CYS A 71 -9.36 3.17 -18.46
C CYS A 71 -8.46 2.08 -19.07
N LEU A 72 -8.45 0.86 -18.53
CA LEU A 72 -7.72 -0.27 -19.11
C LEU A 72 -8.32 -0.72 -20.45
N ILE A 73 -9.65 -0.74 -20.58
CA ILE A 73 -10.34 -1.05 -21.85
C ILE A 73 -9.95 -0.05 -22.93
N ASP A 74 -10.04 1.24 -22.61
CA ASP A 74 -9.70 2.32 -23.52
C ASP A 74 -8.19 2.31 -23.85
N ALA A 75 -7.31 2.06 -22.87
CA ALA A 75 -5.86 1.99 -23.07
C ALA A 75 -5.41 0.81 -23.94
N LEU A 76 -6.16 -0.30 -23.92
CA LEU A 76 -5.92 -1.48 -24.76
C LEU A 76 -6.64 -1.41 -26.12
N GLY A 77 -7.38 -0.33 -26.40
CA GLY A 77 -8.16 -0.18 -27.63
C GLY A 77 -9.24 -1.26 -27.81
N MET A 78 -9.78 -1.79 -26.71
CA MET A 78 -10.79 -2.86 -26.78
C MET A 78 -12.19 -2.31 -27.05
N SER A 79 -12.96 -3.02 -27.87
CA SER A 79 -14.42 -2.79 -27.92
C SER A 79 -15.04 -3.12 -26.56
N ARG A 80 -15.96 -2.27 -26.10
CA ARG A 80 -16.66 -2.41 -24.82
C ARG A 80 -17.52 -3.67 -24.75
N ASP A 81 -17.94 -4.19 -25.90
CA ASP A 81 -18.76 -5.39 -26.01
C ASP A 81 -17.92 -6.67 -26.10
N SER A 82 -16.59 -6.56 -26.17
CA SER A 82 -15.71 -7.72 -26.19
C SER A 82 -15.80 -8.51 -24.88
N ALA A 83 -15.65 -9.83 -24.96
CA ALA A 83 -15.72 -10.71 -23.78
C ALA A 83 -14.72 -10.30 -22.68
N ASP A 84 -13.52 -9.83 -23.07
CA ASP A 84 -12.50 -9.33 -22.13
C ASP A 84 -12.92 -8.02 -21.46
N ALA A 85 -13.49 -7.07 -22.21
CA ALA A 85 -13.99 -5.81 -21.65
C ALA A 85 -15.14 -6.06 -20.68
N LEU A 86 -16.10 -6.92 -21.06
CA LEU A 86 -17.20 -7.33 -20.17
C LEU A 86 -16.69 -8.05 -18.92
N ARG A 87 -15.60 -8.81 -19.01
CA ARG A 87 -14.95 -9.47 -17.86
C ARG A 87 -14.32 -8.46 -16.90
N LEU A 88 -13.67 -7.41 -17.42
CA LEU A 88 -13.12 -6.31 -16.60
C LEU A 88 -14.22 -5.51 -15.92
N ILE A 89 -15.29 -5.17 -16.64
CA ILE A 89 -16.43 -4.41 -16.12
C ILE A 89 -17.16 -5.24 -15.04
N ASN A 90 -17.40 -6.51 -15.32
CA ASN A 90 -18.15 -7.42 -14.44
C ASN A 90 -17.24 -8.32 -13.60
N TRP A 91 -16.07 -7.82 -13.17
CA TRP A 91 -15.05 -8.62 -12.48
C TRP A 91 -15.51 -9.32 -11.19
N ARG A 92 -16.62 -8.88 -10.59
CA ARG A 92 -17.25 -9.49 -9.40
C ARG A 92 -18.23 -10.62 -9.74
N LYS A 93 -18.73 -10.68 -10.98
CA LYS A 93 -19.75 -11.65 -11.37
C LYS A 93 -19.14 -13.04 -11.33
N GLY A 94 -19.73 -13.91 -10.51
CA GLY A 94 -19.42 -15.34 -10.43
C GLY A 94 -20.39 -16.18 -11.29
N GLY A 95 -20.05 -17.45 -11.55
CA GLY A 95 -20.81 -18.39 -12.37
C GLY A 95 -19.95 -19.47 -13.02
N ALA A 96 -20.59 -20.45 -13.67
CA ALA A 96 -19.90 -21.58 -14.31
C ALA A 96 -18.87 -21.14 -15.38
N ASN A 97 -19.09 -19.98 -16.02
CA ASN A 97 -18.24 -19.44 -17.07
C ASN A 97 -17.30 -18.31 -16.59
N THR A 98 -17.31 -17.98 -15.30
CA THR A 98 -16.45 -16.93 -14.75
C THR A 98 -15.23 -17.61 -14.14
N GLY A 99 -14.04 -17.32 -14.67
CA GLY A 99 -12.81 -18.01 -14.27
C GLY A 99 -12.52 -17.92 -12.77
N ALA A 100 -11.55 -18.71 -12.30
CA ALA A 100 -11.21 -18.88 -10.87
C ALA A 100 -10.88 -17.58 -10.10
N ASN A 101 -10.66 -16.47 -10.81
CA ASN A 101 -10.27 -15.18 -10.26
C ASN A 101 -11.44 -14.18 -10.06
N ALA A 102 -12.69 -14.60 -10.30
CA ALA A 102 -13.87 -13.77 -10.05
C ALA A 102 -13.86 -13.20 -8.62
N GLY A 103 -14.16 -11.91 -8.48
CA GLY A 103 -14.08 -11.20 -7.20
C GLY A 103 -12.68 -10.69 -6.83
N ASN A 104 -11.68 -10.82 -7.72
CA ASN A 104 -10.38 -10.17 -7.57
C ASN A 104 -10.00 -9.40 -8.86
N PHE A 105 -10.30 -8.11 -8.88
CA PHE A 105 -10.06 -7.25 -10.04
C PHE A 105 -8.64 -7.33 -10.59
N ALA A 106 -7.61 -7.28 -9.73
CA ALA A 106 -6.23 -7.30 -10.17
C ALA A 106 -5.85 -8.61 -10.89
N LEU A 107 -6.38 -9.75 -10.42
CA LEU A 107 -6.15 -11.04 -11.08
C LEU A 107 -6.93 -11.17 -12.39
N VAL A 108 -8.19 -10.71 -12.41
CA VAL A 108 -8.99 -10.66 -13.64
C VAL A 108 -8.33 -9.78 -14.70
N ALA A 109 -7.82 -8.61 -14.30
CA ALA A 109 -7.10 -7.71 -15.19
C ALA A 109 -5.81 -8.33 -15.72
N ALA A 110 -5.05 -9.03 -14.87
CA ALA A 110 -3.85 -9.74 -15.30
C ALA A 110 -4.14 -10.81 -16.38
N GLU A 111 -5.23 -11.56 -16.26
CA GLU A 111 -5.62 -12.56 -17.26
C GLU A 111 -5.96 -11.93 -18.62
N VAL A 112 -6.68 -10.80 -18.61
CA VAL A 112 -7.00 -10.06 -19.84
C VAL A 112 -5.73 -9.48 -20.47
N LEU A 113 -4.86 -8.90 -19.64
CA LEU A 113 -3.58 -8.34 -20.05
C LEU A 113 -2.63 -9.41 -20.61
N GLN A 114 -2.61 -10.62 -20.05
CA GLN A 114 -1.76 -11.72 -20.50
C GLN A 114 -2.02 -12.14 -21.95
N ARG A 115 -3.25 -11.96 -22.44
CA ARG A 115 -3.61 -12.25 -23.84
C ARG A 115 -3.20 -11.15 -24.83
N ARG A 116 -2.82 -9.97 -24.32
CA ARG A 116 -2.67 -8.74 -25.11
C ARG A 116 -1.31 -8.08 -24.98
N GLN A 117 -0.58 -8.34 -23.89
CA GLN A 117 0.78 -7.86 -23.67
C GLN A 117 1.81 -8.92 -24.08
N GLY A 118 3.00 -8.46 -24.49
CA GLY A 118 4.15 -9.32 -24.66
C GLY A 118 4.60 -9.98 -23.35
N THR A 119 5.31 -11.11 -23.46
CA THR A 119 5.86 -11.85 -22.31
C THR A 119 7.12 -11.20 -21.75
N VAL A 120 7.79 -10.36 -22.53
CA VAL A 120 9.05 -9.69 -22.17
C VAL A 120 8.74 -8.41 -21.37
N SER A 121 9.49 -8.20 -20.29
CA SER A 121 9.45 -6.94 -19.52
C SER A 121 10.04 -5.80 -20.33
N GLY A 122 9.41 -4.63 -20.29
CA GLY A 122 9.96 -3.40 -20.89
C GLY A 122 11.11 -2.78 -20.08
N GLY A 123 11.50 -3.38 -18.96
CA GLY A 123 12.65 -2.94 -18.17
C GLY A 123 12.41 -1.71 -17.29
N LEU A 124 11.14 -1.35 -17.04
CA LEU A 124 10.73 -0.20 -16.23
C LEU A 124 11.45 -0.17 -14.86
N THR A 125 12.00 0.97 -14.46
CA THR A 125 12.64 1.12 -13.14
C THR A 125 11.63 1.56 -12.07
N ILE A 126 11.96 1.39 -10.78
CA ILE A 126 11.15 1.90 -9.66
C ILE A 126 10.99 3.42 -9.74
N LYS A 127 12.03 4.11 -10.21
CA LYS A 127 12.02 5.56 -10.36
C LYS A 127 11.03 5.98 -11.45
N GLU A 128 11.15 5.41 -12.65
CA GLU A 128 10.20 5.66 -13.74
C GLU A 128 8.76 5.31 -13.35
N LEU A 129 8.56 4.20 -12.64
CA LEU A 129 7.24 3.82 -12.14
C LEU A 129 6.70 4.88 -11.17
N ASN A 130 7.50 5.36 -10.23
CA ASN A 130 7.08 6.41 -9.29
C ASN A 130 6.74 7.72 -10.00
N GLU A 131 7.49 8.10 -11.04
CA GLU A 131 7.19 9.27 -11.87
C GLU A 131 5.86 9.12 -12.62
N LEU A 132 5.61 7.95 -13.22
CA LEU A 132 4.34 7.65 -13.89
C LEU A 132 3.17 7.64 -12.91
N LEU A 133 3.35 7.10 -11.71
CA LEU A 133 2.32 7.12 -10.66
C LEU A 133 2.08 8.52 -10.11
N ASN A 134 3.11 9.36 -10.02
CA ASN A 134 2.95 10.78 -9.65
C ASN A 134 2.11 11.51 -10.70
N ARG A 135 2.44 11.35 -11.99
CA ARG A 135 1.62 11.88 -13.10
C ARG A 135 0.19 11.36 -13.06
N LEU A 136 0.00 10.07 -12.75
CA LEU A 136 -1.33 9.47 -12.65
C LEU A 136 -2.16 10.07 -11.51
N ALA A 137 -1.53 10.41 -10.39
CA ALA A 137 -2.18 11.05 -9.25
C ALA A 137 -2.50 12.53 -9.50
N SER A 138 -1.66 13.23 -10.27
CA SER A 138 -1.88 14.63 -10.68
C SER A 138 -2.84 14.77 -11.87
N ALA A 139 -3.09 13.72 -12.63
CA ALA A 139 -3.96 13.75 -13.79
C ALA A 139 -5.42 14.01 -13.40
N GLU A 140 -6.03 15.03 -14.02
CA GLU A 140 -7.41 15.43 -13.77
C GLU A 140 -8.38 14.70 -14.71
N SER A 141 -7.97 14.52 -15.97
CA SER A 141 -8.83 13.95 -17.01
C SER A 141 -8.70 12.43 -17.11
N ARG A 142 -9.79 11.76 -17.52
CA ARG A 142 -9.77 10.32 -17.79
C ARG A 142 -8.84 9.98 -18.96
N ALA A 143 -8.82 10.82 -20.00
CA ALA A 143 -7.97 10.61 -21.17
C ALA A 143 -6.48 10.60 -20.81
N GLU A 144 -6.05 11.51 -19.94
CA GLU A 144 -4.67 11.55 -19.46
C GLU A 144 -4.33 10.29 -18.63
N LYS A 145 -5.23 9.88 -17.73
CA LYS A 145 -5.06 8.63 -16.97
C LYS A 145 -4.95 7.42 -17.89
N THR A 146 -5.79 7.34 -18.92
CA THR A 146 -5.75 6.29 -19.94
C THR A 146 -4.40 6.29 -20.69
N ALA A 147 -3.89 7.46 -21.10
CA ALA A 147 -2.60 7.57 -21.78
C ALA A 147 -1.41 7.13 -20.89
N ILE A 148 -1.44 7.48 -19.60
CA ILE A 148 -0.42 7.04 -18.64
C ILE A 148 -0.51 5.52 -18.42
N LEU A 149 -1.72 4.96 -18.30
CA LEU A 149 -1.92 3.52 -18.19
C LEU A 149 -1.47 2.78 -19.46
N ALA A 150 -1.74 3.31 -20.65
CA ALA A 150 -1.22 2.76 -21.91
C ALA A 150 0.31 2.74 -21.93
N THR A 151 0.95 3.81 -21.43
CA THR A 151 2.42 3.86 -21.27
C THR A 151 2.93 2.76 -20.33
N LEU A 152 2.27 2.58 -19.18
CA LEU A 152 2.60 1.51 -18.23
C LEU A 152 2.43 0.12 -18.85
N ILE A 153 1.34 -0.11 -19.58
CA ILE A 153 1.07 -1.38 -20.30
C ILE A 153 2.17 -1.67 -21.33
N ASN A 154 2.64 -0.66 -22.07
CA ASN A 154 3.69 -0.86 -23.06
C ASN A 154 5.08 -1.11 -22.43
N LYS A 155 5.33 -0.60 -21.22
CA LYS A 155 6.61 -0.77 -20.51
C LYS A 155 6.66 -1.98 -19.57
N THR A 156 5.58 -2.74 -19.44
CA THR A 156 5.47 -3.86 -18.48
C THR A 156 4.93 -5.12 -19.14
N ASN A 157 5.26 -6.28 -18.58
CA ASN A 157 4.53 -7.51 -18.87
C ASN A 157 3.28 -7.65 -17.98
N ALA A 158 2.43 -8.63 -18.27
CA ALA A 158 1.18 -8.84 -17.53
C ALA A 158 1.36 -9.06 -16.02
N GLN A 159 2.45 -9.73 -15.60
CA GLN A 159 2.73 -9.97 -14.19
C GLN A 159 3.15 -8.68 -13.48
N GLU A 160 3.96 -7.85 -14.13
CA GLU A 160 4.36 -6.53 -13.61
C GLU A 160 3.15 -5.59 -13.54
N MET A 161 2.35 -5.52 -14.61
CA MET A 161 1.18 -4.66 -14.67
C MET A 161 0.13 -5.04 -13.62
N LYS A 162 -0.05 -6.33 -13.33
CA LYS A 162 -0.86 -6.79 -12.20
C LYS A 162 -0.45 -6.13 -10.88
N TRP A 163 0.84 -6.11 -10.57
CA TRP A 163 1.32 -5.49 -9.34
C TRP A 163 1.17 -3.98 -9.38
N VAL A 164 1.38 -3.33 -10.53
CA VAL A 164 1.09 -1.90 -10.69
C VAL A 164 -0.39 -1.59 -10.40
N ILE A 165 -1.33 -2.40 -10.90
CA ILE A 165 -2.76 -2.27 -10.59
C ILE A 165 -3.01 -2.40 -9.08
N MET A 166 -2.37 -3.36 -8.40
CA MET A 166 -2.51 -3.53 -6.95
C MET A 166 -1.92 -2.35 -6.17
N ILE A 167 -0.84 -1.73 -6.65
CA ILE A 167 -0.26 -0.50 -6.08
C ILE A 167 -1.22 0.69 -6.25
N ILE A 168 -1.83 0.85 -7.42
CA ILE A 168 -2.82 1.90 -7.71
C ILE A 168 -4.04 1.76 -6.79
N LEU A 169 -4.53 0.53 -6.62
CA LEU A 169 -5.64 0.22 -5.71
C LEU A 169 -5.24 0.27 -4.23
N LYS A 170 -3.94 0.47 -3.92
CA LYS A 170 -3.36 0.46 -2.58
C LYS A 170 -3.64 -0.82 -1.78
N ASP A 171 -3.79 -1.96 -2.46
CA ASP A 171 -4.09 -3.27 -1.86
C ASP A 171 -3.25 -4.39 -2.50
N LEU A 172 -2.08 -4.65 -1.91
CA LEU A 172 -1.12 -5.64 -2.42
C LEU A 172 -1.41 -7.08 -1.95
N LYS A 173 -2.23 -7.29 -0.92
CA LYS A 173 -2.56 -8.62 -0.36
C LYS A 173 -1.33 -9.52 -0.14
N LEU A 174 -0.20 -8.96 0.32
CA LEU A 174 1.05 -9.71 0.52
C LEU A 174 0.97 -10.69 1.72
N GLY A 175 0.02 -10.49 2.62
CA GLY A 175 -0.12 -11.28 3.85
C GLY A 175 1.09 -11.14 4.78
N ILE A 176 1.70 -9.95 4.78
CA ILE A 176 2.67 -9.47 5.78
C ILE A 176 2.12 -8.14 6.33
N SER A 177 2.18 -7.94 7.65
CA SER A 177 1.64 -6.72 8.27
C SER A 177 2.59 -5.54 8.09
N GLU A 178 2.03 -4.32 8.06
CA GLU A 178 2.79 -3.05 8.10
C GLU A 178 3.82 -3.07 9.24
N LYS A 179 3.38 -3.50 10.43
CA LYS A 179 4.23 -3.71 11.60
C LYS A 179 5.44 -4.59 11.33
N SER A 180 5.22 -5.75 10.68
CA SER A 180 6.33 -6.66 10.36
C SER A 180 7.29 -6.02 9.36
N ILE A 181 6.78 -5.26 8.38
CA ILE A 181 7.61 -4.53 7.42
C ILE A 181 8.43 -3.46 8.14
N PHE A 182 7.84 -2.67 9.05
CA PHE A 182 8.58 -1.67 9.82
C PHE A 182 9.66 -2.29 10.70
N GLN A 183 9.35 -3.34 11.46
CA GLN A 183 10.34 -4.06 12.27
C GLN A 183 11.50 -4.64 11.43
N GLU A 184 11.17 -5.13 10.24
CA GLU A 184 12.13 -5.58 9.25
C GLU A 184 12.72 -4.46 8.41
N PHE A 185 12.39 -3.20 8.63
CA PHE A 185 13.07 -2.06 8.04
C PHE A 185 14.06 -1.51 9.06
N HIS A 186 13.54 -1.07 10.21
CA HIS A 186 14.30 -0.53 11.33
C HIS A 186 13.55 -0.76 12.66
N PRO A 187 14.21 -1.12 13.77
CA PRO A 187 13.56 -1.34 15.07
C PRO A 187 12.66 -0.18 15.53
N ASP A 188 13.10 1.06 15.29
CA ASP A 188 12.39 2.29 15.67
C ASP A 188 11.34 2.80 14.64
N ALA A 189 11.15 2.10 13.51
CA ALA A 189 10.30 2.61 12.42
C ALA A 189 8.81 2.66 12.78
N GLU A 190 8.31 1.64 13.50
CA GLU A 190 6.89 1.60 13.91
C GLU A 190 6.58 2.78 14.83
N ASP A 191 7.45 3.02 15.82
CA ASP A 191 7.27 4.10 16.79
C ASP A 191 7.36 5.48 16.14
N LEU A 192 8.35 5.70 15.27
CA LEU A 192 8.50 6.96 14.55
C LEU A 192 7.31 7.21 13.60
N PHE A 193 6.85 6.18 12.89
CA PHE A 193 5.68 6.31 12.03
C PHE A 193 4.42 6.61 12.83
N ASN A 194 4.24 6.00 14.00
CA ASN A 194 3.04 6.23 14.82
C ASN A 194 2.92 7.68 15.30
N VAL A 195 4.03 8.40 15.49
CA VAL A 195 4.03 9.81 15.95
C VAL A 195 4.12 10.85 14.83
N THR A 196 4.36 10.43 13.59
CA THR A 196 4.51 11.36 12.44
C THR A 196 3.55 11.09 11.29
N CYS A 197 3.06 9.85 11.15
CA CYS A 197 2.31 9.35 10.00
C CYS A 197 2.99 9.64 8.64
N ASP A 198 4.32 9.79 8.63
CA ASP A 198 5.12 10.17 7.47
C ASP A 198 6.11 9.07 7.11
N LEU A 199 5.80 8.34 6.03
CA LEU A 199 6.63 7.25 5.54
C LEU A 199 7.98 7.74 5.01
N LYS A 200 8.04 8.94 4.43
CA LYS A 200 9.27 9.50 3.87
C LYS A 200 10.22 9.88 4.99
N LEU A 201 9.72 10.59 5.99
CA LEU A 201 10.51 10.95 7.18
C LEU A 201 11.08 9.70 7.85
N VAL A 202 10.29 8.63 7.99
CA VAL A 202 10.77 7.34 8.54
C VAL A 202 11.92 6.78 7.70
N CYS A 203 11.78 6.75 6.37
CA CYS A 203 12.82 6.22 5.49
C CYS A 203 14.09 7.10 5.47
N GLU A 204 13.94 8.42 5.55
CA GLU A 204 15.04 9.38 5.50
C GLU A 204 15.81 9.48 6.81
N LYS A 205 15.12 9.35 7.95
CA LYS A 205 15.72 9.44 9.28
C LYS A 205 16.37 8.12 9.71
N LEU A 206 15.75 6.99 9.37
CA LEU A 206 16.18 5.65 9.80
C LEU A 206 16.95 4.91 8.69
N ARG A 207 17.97 5.59 8.14
CA ARG A 207 18.80 5.07 7.03
C ARG A 207 19.75 3.96 7.47
N ASP A 208 20.22 4.00 8.71
CA ASP A 208 21.09 2.99 9.28
C ASP A 208 20.30 2.18 10.31
N ARG A 209 20.10 0.89 10.03
CA ARG A 209 19.40 -0.03 10.93
C ARG A 209 20.09 -0.23 12.27
N THR A 210 21.41 -0.11 12.30
CA THR A 210 22.21 -0.39 13.50
C THR A 210 22.16 0.77 14.50
N GLN A 211 21.82 1.97 14.02
CA GLN A 211 21.74 3.16 14.84
C GLN A 211 20.36 3.28 15.49
N ARG A 212 20.31 3.24 16.82
CA ARG A 212 19.07 3.53 17.57
C ARG A 212 18.86 5.03 17.66
N HIS A 213 17.64 5.47 17.42
CA HIS A 213 17.26 6.87 17.55
C HIS A 213 16.54 7.10 18.87
N LYS A 214 16.75 8.28 19.48
CA LYS A 214 15.96 8.69 20.64
C LYS A 214 14.50 8.73 20.22
N ARG A 215 13.63 8.17 21.07
CA ARG A 215 12.18 8.22 20.87
C ARG A 215 11.75 9.67 20.66
N GLN A 216 11.08 9.91 19.54
CA GLN A 216 10.47 11.19 19.24
C GLN A 216 9.08 11.21 19.86
N ASP A 217 8.78 12.28 20.59
CA ASP A 217 7.45 12.51 21.15
C ASP A 217 6.54 13.18 20.12
N ILE A 218 5.25 13.26 20.45
CA ILE A 218 4.25 13.90 19.62
C ILE A 218 4.59 15.39 19.49
N GLU A 219 4.62 15.88 18.25
CA GLU A 219 4.88 17.28 17.93
C GLU A 219 3.58 17.96 17.47
N VAL A 220 3.35 19.18 17.96
CA VAL A 220 2.19 19.98 17.55
C VAL A 220 2.27 20.25 16.05
N GLY A 221 1.14 20.04 15.38
CA GLY A 221 1.00 20.24 13.94
C GLY A 221 1.34 19.00 13.11
N LYS A 222 1.75 17.88 13.71
CA LYS A 222 1.97 16.61 13.00
C LYS A 222 0.90 15.59 13.31
N ALA A 223 0.44 14.87 12.29
CA ALA A 223 -0.52 13.80 12.46
C ALA A 223 0.08 12.65 13.28
N VAL A 224 -0.70 12.10 14.21
CA VAL A 224 -0.33 10.94 15.03
C VAL A 224 -1.35 9.83 14.84
N ARG A 225 -0.89 8.58 14.72
CA ARG A 225 -1.75 7.41 14.61
C ARG A 225 -2.57 7.27 15.89
N PRO A 226 -3.91 7.37 15.84
CA PRO A 226 -4.73 7.28 17.05
C PRO A 226 -4.71 5.87 17.63
N GLN A 227 -4.77 5.79 18.96
CA GLN A 227 -4.97 4.52 19.65
C GLN A 227 -6.33 3.91 19.27
N LEU A 228 -6.34 2.61 19.00
CA LEU A 228 -7.54 1.87 18.63
C LEU A 228 -8.09 1.05 19.80
N ALA A 229 -9.39 0.83 19.80
CA ALA A 229 -10.04 -0.05 20.77
C ALA A 229 -10.00 -1.51 20.30
N LEU A 230 -9.73 -2.42 21.23
CA LEU A 230 -9.89 -3.85 21.00
C LEU A 230 -11.36 -4.23 21.20
N ARG A 231 -11.96 -4.91 20.22
CA ARG A 231 -13.31 -5.46 20.36
C ARG A 231 -13.32 -6.59 21.39
N VAL A 232 -14.26 -6.50 22.32
CA VAL A 232 -14.56 -7.52 23.34
C VAL A 232 -16.02 -7.94 23.19
N ARG A 233 -16.33 -9.19 23.54
CA ARG A 233 -17.67 -9.77 23.33
C ARG A 233 -18.68 -9.22 24.33
N ASP A 234 -18.27 -9.11 25.59
CA ASP A 234 -19.12 -8.74 26.71
C ASP A 234 -18.30 -8.04 27.82
N PRO A 235 -18.96 -7.36 28.78
CA PRO A 235 -18.29 -6.65 29.86
C PRO A 235 -17.44 -7.54 30.78
N ALA A 236 -17.83 -8.80 30.99
CA ALA A 236 -17.08 -9.71 31.86
C ALA A 236 -15.74 -10.11 31.23
N ALA A 237 -15.73 -10.38 29.92
CA ALA A 237 -14.53 -10.61 29.14
C ALA A 237 -13.64 -9.35 29.09
N ALA A 238 -14.25 -8.17 28.97
CA ALA A 238 -13.54 -6.89 29.04
C ALA A 238 -12.84 -6.74 30.39
N TRP A 239 -13.57 -6.91 31.49
CA TRP A 239 -13.06 -6.80 32.86
C TRP A 239 -11.93 -7.79 33.14
N LYS A 240 -12.12 -9.07 32.79
CA LYS A 240 -11.09 -10.10 32.94
C LYS A 240 -9.82 -9.74 32.18
N LYS A 241 -9.94 -9.30 30.93
CA LYS A 241 -8.79 -8.99 30.08
C LYS A 241 -8.06 -7.73 30.55
N VAL A 242 -8.81 -6.68 30.89
CA VAL A 242 -8.25 -5.43 31.38
C VAL A 242 -7.56 -5.64 32.72
N ARG A 243 -8.24 -6.25 33.70
CA ARG A 243 -7.72 -6.42 35.06
C ARG A 243 -6.57 -7.44 35.14
N CYS A 244 -6.69 -8.60 34.50
CA CYS A 244 -5.71 -9.68 34.64
C CYS A 244 -4.54 -9.58 33.64
N CYS A 245 -4.73 -9.00 32.45
CA CYS A 245 -3.73 -9.09 31.38
C CYS A 245 -3.11 -7.74 30.98
N ILE A 246 -3.81 -6.63 31.18
CA ILE A 246 -3.35 -5.32 30.65
C ILE A 246 -2.93 -4.39 31.79
N LEU A 247 -3.81 -4.21 32.77
CA LEU A 247 -3.65 -3.20 33.82
C LEU A 247 -3.18 -3.78 35.15
N HIS A 248 -3.07 -5.10 35.30
CA HIS A 248 -2.55 -5.78 36.49
C HIS A 248 -3.20 -5.28 37.80
N GLY A 249 -4.52 -5.14 37.79
CA GLY A 249 -5.28 -4.65 38.95
C GLY A 249 -5.37 -3.12 39.11
N LYS A 250 -4.84 -2.31 38.17
CA LYS A 250 -5.04 -0.85 38.19
C LYS A 250 -6.49 -0.46 37.89
N GLU A 251 -6.86 0.73 38.35
CA GLU A 251 -8.16 1.36 38.12
C GLU A 251 -8.44 1.59 36.62
N VAL A 252 -9.72 1.60 36.27
CA VAL A 252 -10.20 1.81 34.89
C VAL A 252 -11.23 2.92 34.86
N VAL A 253 -11.23 3.68 33.76
CA VAL A 253 -12.26 4.66 33.46
C VAL A 253 -13.17 4.09 32.37
N VAL A 254 -14.47 4.33 32.52
CA VAL A 254 -15.49 3.96 31.52
C VAL A 254 -16.05 5.24 30.92
N GLU A 255 -15.95 5.36 29.60
CA GLU A 255 -16.42 6.52 28.84
C GLU A 255 -17.42 6.10 27.78
N CYS A 256 -18.35 6.99 27.45
CA CYS A 256 -19.29 6.78 26.36
C CYS A 256 -18.54 6.73 25.01
N LYS A 257 -18.75 5.66 24.24
CA LYS A 257 -18.26 5.59 22.86
C LYS A 257 -19.23 6.34 21.95
N PHE A 258 -18.90 7.59 21.62
CA PHE A 258 -19.65 8.37 20.64
C PHE A 258 -19.58 7.74 19.24
N ASP A 259 -20.66 7.90 18.48
CA ASP A 259 -20.78 7.45 17.09
C ASP A 259 -20.66 8.64 16.15
N GLY A 260 -19.48 8.79 15.56
CA GLY A 260 -19.11 9.91 14.71
C GLY A 260 -17.67 9.74 14.22
N ASP A 261 -17.13 10.80 13.62
CA ASP A 261 -15.79 10.79 13.07
C ASP A 261 -14.72 11.21 14.08
N ARG A 262 -13.62 10.46 14.12
CA ARG A 262 -12.48 10.79 14.98
C ARG A 262 -11.69 11.93 14.34
N ILE A 263 -11.54 13.02 15.09
CA ILE A 263 -10.74 14.18 14.70
C ILE A 263 -9.65 14.39 15.75
N GLN A 264 -8.41 14.56 15.28
CA GLN A 264 -7.28 15.02 16.07
C GLN A 264 -7.02 16.48 15.75
N ILE A 265 -7.05 17.34 16.77
CA ILE A 265 -6.88 18.79 16.63
C ILE A 265 -5.52 19.16 17.21
N HIS A 266 -4.70 19.83 16.40
CA HIS A 266 -3.45 20.45 16.83
C HIS A 266 -3.59 21.96 16.76
N LYS A 267 -3.23 22.66 17.82
CA LYS A 267 -3.31 24.13 17.90
C LYS A 267 -1.97 24.69 18.36
N ASN A 268 -1.40 25.59 17.57
CA ASN A 268 -0.23 26.40 17.93
C ASN A 268 -0.55 27.89 17.68
N GLY A 269 -0.92 28.61 18.73
CA GLY A 269 -1.40 29.99 18.56
C GLY A 269 -2.66 30.06 17.68
N THR A 270 -2.54 30.74 16.54
CA THR A 270 -3.59 30.87 15.51
C THR A 270 -3.62 29.72 14.50
N ASP A 271 -2.56 28.92 14.43
CA ASP A 271 -2.47 27.80 13.50
C ASP A 271 -3.21 26.59 14.09
N ILE A 272 -4.26 26.16 13.40
CA ILE A 272 -5.07 25.00 13.79
C ILE A 272 -5.04 23.99 12.65
N HIS A 273 -4.71 22.75 12.98
CA HIS A 273 -4.69 21.62 12.05
C HIS A 273 -5.65 20.54 12.52
N TYR A 274 -6.35 19.93 11.56
CA TYR A 274 -7.32 18.88 11.80
C TYR A 274 -6.90 17.64 11.03
N TYR A 275 -6.75 16.52 11.75
CA TYR A 275 -6.39 15.23 11.16
C TYR A 275 -7.49 14.21 11.42
N SER A 276 -7.85 13.45 10.38
CA SER A 276 -8.72 12.29 10.54
C SER A 276 -7.95 11.11 11.15
N ARG A 277 -8.69 10.04 11.45
CA ARG A 277 -8.12 8.73 11.81
C ARG A 277 -7.17 8.16 10.75
#